data_AF-A0A1A8PJA7-F1
#
_entry.id   AF-A0A1A8PJA7-F1
#
_cell.length_a   1.000
_cell.length_b   1.000
_cell.length_c   1.000
_cell.angle_alpha   90.00
_cell.angle_beta   90.00
_cell.angle_gamma   90.00
#
_symmetry.space_group_name_H-M   'P 1'
#
loop_
_entity.id
_entity.type
_entity.pdbx_description
1 polymer ?
#
loop_
_entity_poly.entity_id
_entity_poly.type
_entity_poly.pdbx_seq_one_letter_code
_entity_poly.pdbx_strand_id
1 'polypeptide(L)'
;KHQALEERLELCLLELRKLCIKEAELTGILPSDYPLMPDDKPPRVRRRIGASFKLDEGLILQDQQGSELQALETDLAVHQQIYEA
;
A
#
# COMPACT_ATOMS: atom_id res chain seq x y z
N LYS A 1 -29.19 -27.49 3.35
CA LYS A 1 -27.74 -27.67 3.63
C LYS A 1 -26.88 -27.00 2.55
N HIS A 2 -27.15 -27.19 1.26
CA HIS A 2 -26.42 -26.53 0.17
C HIS A 2 -26.56 -24.99 0.15
N GLN A 3 -27.78 -24.46 0.27
CA GLN A 3 -28.03 -23.02 0.25
C GLN A 3 -27.23 -22.24 1.31
N ALA A 4 -27.19 -22.71 2.56
CA ALA A 4 -26.42 -22.04 3.62
C ALA A 4 -24.90 -22.02 3.35
N LEU A 5 -24.38 -23.00 2.60
CA LEU A 5 -22.97 -23.03 2.21
C LEU A 5 -22.70 -22.06 1.04
N GLU A 6 -23.63 -21.97 0.09
CA GLU A 6 -23.58 -21.02 -1.02
C GLU A 6 -23.65 -19.57 -0.51
N GLU A 7 -24.59 -19.27 0.40
CA GLU A 7 -24.69 -17.96 1.06
C GLU A 7 -23.40 -17.59 1.79
N ARG A 8 -22.79 -18.54 2.52
CA ARG A 8 -21.52 -18.29 3.21
C ARG A 8 -20.38 -18.06 2.23
N LEU A 9 -20.36 -18.78 1.11
CA LEU A 9 -19.36 -18.62 0.06
C LEU A 9 -19.46 -17.22 -0.57
N GLU A 10 -20.66 -16.76 -0.89
CA GLU A 10 -20.89 -15.44 -1.44
C GLU A 10 -20.40 -14.33 -0.51
N LEU A 11 -20.69 -14.45 0.78
CA LEU A 11 -20.17 -13.51 1.79
C LEU A 11 -18.64 -13.49 1.84
N CYS A 12 -18.00 -14.65 1.88
CA CYS A 12 -16.54 -14.74 1.87
C CYS A 12 -15.93 -14.13 0.59
N LEU A 13 -16.54 -14.35 -0.57
CA LEU A 13 -16.07 -13.76 -1.82
C LEU A 13 -16.21 -12.23 -1.83
N LEU A 14 -17.30 -11.69 -1.29
CA LEU A 14 -17.49 -10.24 -1.15
C LEU A 14 -16.47 -9.61 -0.20
N GLU A 15 -16.16 -10.27 0.90
CA GLU A 15 -15.11 -9.85 1.83
C GLU A 15 -13.73 -9.89 1.18
N LEU A 16 -13.40 -10.98 0.50
CA LEU A 16 -12.14 -11.15 -0.23
C LEU A 16 -11.96 -10.04 -1.27
N ARG A 17 -13.00 -9.72 -2.05
CA ARG A 17 -12.97 -8.62 -3.02
C ARG A 17 -12.62 -7.28 -2.37
N LYS A 18 -13.25 -6.96 -1.24
CA LYS A 18 -12.98 -5.72 -0.50
C LYS A 18 -11.53 -5.67 0.00
N LEU A 19 -11.00 -6.79 0.47
CA LEU A 19 -9.61 -6.88 0.94
C LEU A 19 -8.62 -6.70 -0.23
N CYS A 20 -8.81 -7.42 -1.33
CA CYS A 20 -7.94 -7.29 -2.49
C CYS A 20 -7.92 -5.87 -3.07
N ILE A 21 -9.05 -5.14 -3.06
CA ILE A 21 -9.06 -3.73 -3.48
C ILE A 21 -8.23 -2.86 -2.53
N LYS A 22 -8.41 -3.01 -1.21
CA LYS A 22 -7.64 -2.24 -0.22
C LYS A 22 -6.14 -2.53 -0.31
N GLU A 23 -5.78 -3.80 -0.47
CA GLU A 23 -4.39 -4.21 -0.68
C GLU A 23 -3.82 -3.64 -1.98
N ALA A 24 -4.62 -3.64 -3.05
CA ALA A 24 -4.21 -3.08 -4.31
C ALA A 24 -4.05 -1.55 -4.22
N GLU A 25 -4.82 -0.83 -3.41
CA GLU A 25 -4.62 0.62 -3.20
C GLU A 25 -3.28 0.94 -2.50
N LEU A 26 -2.80 0.02 -1.65
CA LEU A 26 -1.51 0.14 -0.95
C LEU A 26 -0.33 -0.30 -1.84
N THR A 27 -0.46 -1.43 -2.52
CA THR A 27 0.61 -2.06 -3.32
C THR A 27 0.63 -1.57 -4.77
N GLY A 28 -0.51 -1.09 -5.27
CA GLY A 28 -0.75 -0.79 -6.66
C GLY A 28 -0.90 -2.02 -7.57
N ILE A 29 -1.03 -3.22 -7.00
CA ILE A 29 -1.12 -4.49 -7.74
C ILE A 29 -2.41 -5.21 -7.34
N LEU A 30 -3.19 -5.63 -8.34
CA LEU A 30 -4.33 -6.51 -8.12
C LEU A 30 -3.94 -7.94 -8.51
N PRO A 31 -4.25 -8.96 -7.69
CA PRO A 31 -3.92 -10.35 -8.03
C PRO A 31 -4.65 -10.82 -9.29
N SER A 32 -4.01 -11.70 -10.07
CA SER A 32 -4.59 -12.30 -11.29
C SER A 32 -5.82 -13.14 -10.99
N ASP A 33 -5.87 -13.74 -9.79
CA ASP A 33 -6.97 -14.58 -9.33
C ASP A 33 -8.10 -13.77 -8.68
N TYR A 34 -8.06 -12.43 -8.79
CA TYR A 34 -9.13 -11.59 -8.27
C TYR A 34 -10.46 -12.03 -8.88
N PRO A 35 -11.46 -12.40 -8.05
CA PRO A 35 -12.69 -12.98 -8.54
C PRO A 35 -13.52 -11.89 -9.24
N LEU A 36 -13.28 -11.68 -10.53
CA LEU A 36 -14.09 -10.85 -11.42
C LEU A 36 -15.34 -11.62 -11.82
N MET A 37 -16.50 -10.97 -11.83
CA MET A 37 -17.62 -11.54 -12.57
C MET A 37 -17.33 -11.44 -14.07
N PRO A 38 -17.83 -12.36 -14.91
CA PRO A 38 -17.52 -12.41 -16.34
C PRO A 38 -17.77 -11.10 -17.11
N ASP A 39 -18.66 -10.23 -16.64
CA ASP A 39 -18.95 -8.90 -17.22
C ASP A 39 -18.36 -7.71 -16.43
N ASP A 40 -17.64 -7.96 -15.33
CA ASP A 40 -17.08 -6.89 -14.49
C ASP A 40 -15.73 -6.41 -15.03
N LYS A 41 -15.60 -5.10 -15.22
CA LYS A 41 -14.31 -4.46 -15.50
C LYS A 41 -13.43 -4.53 -14.24
N PRO A 42 -12.12 -4.78 -14.38
CA PRO A 42 -11.22 -4.74 -13.24
C PRO A 42 -11.30 -3.38 -12.54
N PRO A 43 -11.39 -3.36 -11.19
CA PRO A 43 -11.52 -2.11 -10.45
C PRO A 43 -10.33 -1.20 -10.74
N ARG A 44 -10.58 0.10 -10.90
CA ARG A 44 -9.51 1.09 -11.04
C ARG A 44 -8.83 1.26 -9.69
N VAL A 45 -7.72 0.55 -9.51
CA VAL A 45 -6.90 0.63 -8.31
C VAL A 45 -6.16 1.98 -8.31
N ARG A 46 -6.47 2.84 -7.33
CA ARG A 46 -5.72 4.08 -7.12
C ARG A 46 -4.38 3.74 -6.46
N ARG A 47 -3.29 3.87 -7.21
CA ARG A 47 -1.93 3.73 -6.66
C ARG A 47 -1.61 4.96 -5.81
N ARG A 48 -1.31 4.80 -4.52
CA ARG A 48 -0.63 5.85 -3.76
C ARG A 48 0.81 5.94 -4.25
N ILE A 49 1.18 7.05 -4.89
CA ILE A 49 2.53 7.33 -5.34
C ILE A 49 3.12 8.36 -4.38
N GLY A 50 4.17 8.00 -3.65
CA GLY A 50 4.86 8.86 -2.68
C GLY A 50 4.42 8.67 -1.22
N ALA A 51 5.22 9.21 -0.30
CA ALA A 51 4.89 9.31 1.12
C ALA A 51 3.92 10.48 1.38
N SER A 52 3.18 10.44 2.49
CA SER A 52 2.34 11.57 2.93
C SER A 52 3.17 12.79 3.38
N PHE A 53 4.41 12.54 3.81
CA PHE A 53 5.40 13.55 4.14
C PHE A 53 6.34 13.79 2.96
N LYS A 54 6.90 14.99 2.89
CA LYS A 54 7.97 15.33 1.95
C LYS A 54 9.30 15.24 2.70
N LEU A 55 10.16 14.34 2.24
CA LEU A 55 11.55 14.33 2.69
C LEU A 55 12.27 15.56 2.13
N ASP A 56 13.11 16.19 2.93
CA ASP A 56 13.96 17.27 2.46
C ASP A 56 15.08 16.69 1.58
N GLU A 57 15.05 16.99 0.29
CA GLU A 57 16.04 16.52 -0.69
C GLU A 57 17.46 16.98 -0.31
N GLY A 58 17.59 18.12 0.38
CA GLY A 58 18.87 18.62 0.86
C GLY A 58 19.51 17.73 1.93
N LEU A 59 18.71 17.10 2.79
CA LEU A 59 19.17 16.15 3.81
C LEU A 59 19.58 14.81 3.17
N ILE A 60 18.82 14.31 2.20
CA ILE A 60 19.13 13.04 1.51
C ILE A 60 20.42 13.12 0.70
N LEU A 61 20.69 14.27 0.07
CA LEU A 61 21.87 14.44 -0.78
C LEU A 61 23.17 14.68 0.02
N GLN A 62 23.08 15.09 1.29
CA GLN A 62 24.24 15.36 2.14
C GLN A 62 24.95 14.08 2.64
N ASP A 63 24.26 12.94 2.65
CA ASP A 63 24.82 11.64 3.07
C ASP A 63 26.06 11.21 2.27
N GLN A 64 26.27 11.75 1.07
CA GLN A 64 27.40 11.36 0.22
C GLN A 64 28.71 12.06 0.58
N GLN A 65 28.68 13.14 1.39
CA GLN A 65 29.86 13.97 1.70
C GLN A 65 29.95 14.40 3.18
N GLY A 66 28.96 14.06 4.01
CA GLY A 66 28.90 14.45 5.42
C GLY A 66 29.77 13.60 6.36
N SER A 67 30.05 14.15 7.55
CA SER A 67 30.61 13.39 8.68
C SER A 67 29.64 12.27 9.10
N GLU A 68 30.13 11.21 9.74
CA GLU A 68 29.29 10.11 10.27
C GLU A 68 28.12 10.63 11.12
N LEU A 69 28.35 11.68 11.92
CA LEU A 69 27.29 12.33 12.70
C LEU A 69 26.16 12.93 11.84
N GLN A 70 26.49 13.56 10.71
CA GLN A 70 25.48 14.14 9.82
C GLN A 70 24.63 13.06 9.16
N ALA A 71 25.23 11.93 8.79
CA ALA A 71 24.49 10.79 8.26
C ALA A 71 23.52 10.16 9.28
N LEU A 72 23.89 10.16 10.57
CA LEU A 72 22.97 9.71 11.62
C LEU A 72 21.85 10.73 11.88
N GLU A 73 22.14 12.04 11.79
CA GLU A 73 21.14 13.10 11.96
C GLU A 73 20.10 13.10 10.83
N THR A 74 20.53 12.89 9.58
CA THR A 74 19.65 12.77 8.41
C THR A 74 18.74 11.54 8.54
N ASP A 75 19.29 10.38 8.88
CA ASP A 75 18.55 9.14 9.07
C ASP A 75 17.50 9.25 10.20
N LEU A 76 17.88 9.86 11.33
CA LEU A 76 16.98 10.10 12.45
C LEU A 76 15.82 11.04 12.05
N ALA A 77 16.09 12.11 11.29
CA ALA A 77 15.06 13.02 10.81
C ALA A 77 14.08 12.32 9.85
N VAL A 78 14.57 11.46 8.96
CA VAL A 78 13.76 10.63 8.06
C VAL A 78 12.86 9.70 8.88
N HIS A 79 13.43 9.00 9.86
CA HIS A 79 12.68 8.06 10.71
C HIS A 79 11.60 8.75 11.55
N GLN A 80 11.86 9.95 12.05
CA GLN A 80 10.85 10.76 12.75
C GLN A 80 9.68 11.12 11.84
N GLN A 81 9.94 11.58 10.61
CA GLN A 81 8.87 11.90 9.65
C GLN A 81 8.05 10.66 9.25
N ILE A 82 8.68 9.49 9.16
CA ILE A 82 7.97 8.22 8.92
C ILE A 82 7.08 7.87 10.12
N TYR A 83 7.58 8.07 11.34
CA TYR A 83 6.85 7.71 12.56
C TYR A 83 5.65 8.62 12.84
N GLU A 84 5.75 9.91 12.52
CA GLU A 84 4.68 10.88 12.74
C GLU A 84 3.57 10.85 11.67
N ALA A 85 3.83 10.20 10.53
CA ALA A 85 2.95 10.16 9.36
C ALA A 85 1.83 9.10 9.43
#